data_AF-A0AAU1PPE8-F1
#
_entry.id   AF-A0AAU1PPE8-F1
#
_cell.length_a   1.000
_cell.length_b   1.000
_cell.length_c   1.000
_cell.angle_alpha   90.00
_cell.angle_beta   90.00
_cell.angle_gamma   90.00
#
_symmetry.space_group_name_H-M   'P 1'
#
loop_
_entity.id
_entity.type
_entity.pdbx_description
1 polymer ?
#
loop_
_entity_poly.entity_id
_entity_poly.type
_entity_poly.pdbx_seq_one_letter_code
_entity_poly.pdbx_strand_id
1 'polypeptide(L)'
;MPDLRVCLEAVPDPRSRRGRWYSLASILLVCAAAAVSGARTIDELAEWGARADARLLATLGVRRHLLRRRHAPSRSAIGRLLERLDADALDAAVGAWLVHRHAAATADAPGGRRVIAVDGKALRGSARLDQPRRHLLSAVTHGRPVTLAQAEVGSKTNEVRHFRPLLAPLDLDGEVVTFDALHTVKANVTWLVEVKKAHYVAVVKPNQPIVWTQLDGLDWNAVAVQHTNSNTGHGRRESRSIKTLAIADNLGGIAFPHAKLAIRVHRRRKAAGAKETRETVYAVTSLDAHQAKPAELASYLRGPWIVEAQHHIRDRTFAEDASTVHAGNAPRTMAAFRNLAIGALKTLGATNIAKTTRAIRDQPQRALPILGITPKPDLTGT
;
A
#
# COMPACT_ATOMS: atom_id res chain seq x y z
N MET A 1 8.15 7.76 -18.54
CA MET A 1 7.52 7.61 -17.20
C MET A 1 6.48 8.71 -17.04
N PRO A 2 5.28 8.44 -16.51
CA PRO A 2 4.26 9.48 -16.34
C PRO A 2 4.69 10.47 -15.24
N ASP A 3 4.56 11.76 -15.57
CA ASP A 3 4.69 12.86 -14.62
C ASP A 3 3.52 12.78 -13.62
N LEU A 4 3.80 12.80 -12.31
CA LEU A 4 2.77 12.79 -11.26
C LEU A 4 1.73 13.89 -11.45
N ARG A 5 2.13 15.03 -12.03
CA ARG A 5 1.23 16.16 -12.31
C ARG A 5 -0.01 15.73 -13.08
N VAL A 6 0.14 14.88 -14.10
CA VAL A 6 -0.96 14.46 -14.98
C VAL A 6 -2.03 13.72 -14.16
N CYS A 7 -1.61 12.85 -13.24
CA CYS A 7 -2.55 12.14 -12.37
C CYS A 7 -3.23 13.09 -11.36
N LEU A 8 -2.49 14.06 -10.82
CA LEU A 8 -3.04 15.02 -9.85
C LEU A 8 -3.99 16.05 -10.47
N GLU A 9 -3.90 16.31 -11.77
CA GLU A 9 -4.84 17.16 -12.51
C GLU A 9 -6.25 16.57 -12.61
N ALA A 10 -6.40 15.24 -12.44
CA ALA A 10 -7.69 14.57 -12.39
C ALA A 10 -8.45 14.78 -11.06
N VAL A 11 -7.78 15.30 -10.01
CA VAL A 11 -8.40 15.52 -8.71
C VAL A 11 -9.31 16.77 -8.78
N PRO A 12 -10.60 16.68 -8.40
CA PRO A 12 -11.49 17.83 -8.41
C PRO A 12 -11.02 18.92 -7.44
N ASP A 13 -11.05 20.19 -7.87
CA ASP A 13 -10.66 21.33 -7.02
C ASP A 13 -11.83 21.81 -6.15
N PRO A 14 -11.82 21.55 -4.82
CA PRO A 14 -12.94 21.89 -3.94
C PRO A 14 -12.99 23.40 -3.63
N ARG A 15 -11.96 24.18 -3.98
CA ARG A 15 -11.87 25.60 -3.61
C ARG A 15 -12.88 26.43 -4.40
N SER A 16 -13.33 27.56 -3.87
CA SER A 16 -14.15 28.49 -4.65
C SER A 16 -13.35 29.03 -5.86
N ARG A 17 -14.03 29.47 -6.92
CA ARG A 17 -13.35 30.05 -8.11
C ARG A 17 -12.68 31.40 -7.78
N ARG A 18 -13.18 32.12 -6.78
CA ARG A 18 -12.63 33.41 -6.34
C ARG A 18 -11.34 33.19 -5.53
N GLY A 19 -10.28 33.95 -5.84
CA GLY A 19 -9.03 33.91 -5.07
C GLY A 19 -8.16 32.67 -5.28
N ARG A 20 -8.28 31.96 -6.42
CA ARG A 20 -7.39 30.84 -6.78
C ARG A 20 -6.06 31.36 -7.33
N TRP A 21 -5.10 31.57 -6.44
CA TRP A 21 -3.73 31.95 -6.81
C TRP A 21 -2.89 30.77 -7.32
N TYR A 22 -3.17 29.57 -6.80
CA TYR A 22 -2.44 28.34 -7.13
C TYR A 22 -3.36 27.38 -7.87
N SER A 23 -2.84 26.73 -8.92
CA SER A 23 -3.49 25.52 -9.46
C SER A 23 -3.53 24.45 -8.37
N LEU A 24 -4.56 23.60 -8.38
CA LEU A 24 -4.67 22.52 -7.40
C LEU A 24 -3.43 21.60 -7.48
N ALA A 25 -3.08 21.19 -8.70
CA ALA A 25 -1.92 20.36 -8.97
C ALA A 25 -0.63 20.95 -8.37
N SER A 26 -0.40 22.27 -8.47
CA SER A 26 0.81 22.89 -7.89
C SER A 26 0.87 22.76 -6.36
N ILE A 27 -0.25 22.92 -5.64
CA ILE A 27 -0.28 22.73 -4.18
C ILE A 27 -0.03 21.27 -3.85
N LEU A 28 -0.70 20.34 -4.55
CA LEU A 28 -0.54 18.90 -4.32
C LEU A 28 0.89 18.43 -4.64
N LEU A 29 1.54 18.98 -5.66
CA LEU A 29 2.93 18.70 -6.01
C LEU A 29 3.92 19.22 -4.95
N VAL A 30 3.68 20.41 -4.38
CA VAL A 30 4.45 20.89 -3.22
C VAL A 30 4.30 19.93 -2.04
N CYS A 31 3.07 19.47 -1.75
CA CYS A 31 2.82 18.51 -0.69
C CYS A 31 3.50 17.15 -0.97
N ALA A 32 3.44 16.65 -2.21
CA ALA A 32 4.10 15.43 -2.63
C ALA A 32 5.62 15.50 -2.51
N ALA A 33 6.23 16.61 -2.94
CA ALA A 33 7.68 16.82 -2.87
C ALA A 33 8.15 16.94 -1.41
N ALA A 34 7.38 17.62 -0.57
CA ALA A 34 7.62 17.69 0.86
C ALA A 34 7.48 16.30 1.53
N ALA A 35 6.46 15.52 1.19
CA ALA A 35 6.25 14.17 1.71
C ALA A 35 7.40 13.22 1.33
N VAL A 36 7.87 13.26 0.07
CA VAL A 36 9.07 12.51 -0.37
C VAL A 36 10.34 12.97 0.39
N SER A 37 10.37 14.22 0.84
CA SER A 37 11.41 14.78 1.72
C SER A 37 11.19 14.47 3.22
N GLY A 38 10.21 13.62 3.53
CA GLY A 38 9.91 13.16 4.89
C GLY A 38 9.15 14.16 5.75
N ALA A 39 8.39 15.08 5.16
CA ALA A 39 7.46 15.92 5.92
C ALA A 39 6.30 15.08 6.48
N ARG A 40 5.94 15.34 7.73
CA ARG A 40 5.06 14.51 8.58
C ARG A 40 3.75 15.22 8.94
N THR A 41 3.79 16.55 9.02
CA THR A 41 2.69 17.43 9.43
C THR A 41 2.38 18.46 8.35
N ILE A 42 1.20 19.09 8.41
CA ILE A 42 0.83 20.18 7.51
C ILE A 42 1.81 21.37 7.64
N ASP A 43 2.31 21.62 8.84
CA ASP A 43 3.33 22.64 9.11
C ASP A 43 4.64 22.32 8.38
N GLU A 44 5.12 21.07 8.48
CA GLU A 44 6.34 20.64 7.77
C GLU A 44 6.16 20.67 6.23
N LEU A 45 4.95 20.42 5.70
CA LEU A 45 4.65 20.60 4.28
C LEU A 45 4.82 22.07 3.84
N ALA A 46 4.29 22.99 4.65
CA ALA A 46 4.36 24.42 4.37
C ALA A 46 5.80 24.96 4.53
N GLU A 47 6.52 24.53 5.57
CA GLU A 47 7.92 24.88 5.81
C GLU A 47 8.84 24.39 4.70
N TRP A 48 8.60 23.18 4.16
CA TRP A 48 9.32 22.70 2.99
C TRP A 48 9.10 23.61 1.79
N GLY A 49 7.84 24.00 1.53
CA GLY A 49 7.50 24.94 0.47
C GLY A 49 8.16 26.30 0.66
N ALA A 50 8.18 26.83 1.89
CA ALA A 50 8.79 28.12 2.20
C ALA A 50 10.31 28.14 2.02
N ARG A 51 10.99 26.99 2.18
CA ARG A 51 12.42 26.81 1.94
C ARG A 51 12.77 26.52 0.48
N ALA A 52 11.80 26.16 -0.35
CA ALA A 52 12.03 25.86 -1.76
C ALA A 52 12.40 27.14 -2.54
N ASP A 53 13.45 27.05 -3.35
CA ASP A 53 13.85 28.17 -4.20
C ASP A 53 12.83 28.45 -5.33
N ALA A 54 12.96 29.60 -5.98
CA ALA A 54 12.06 30.03 -7.03
C ALA A 54 12.04 29.08 -8.25
N ARG A 55 13.15 28.38 -8.55
CA ARG A 55 13.25 27.45 -9.69
C ARG A 55 12.51 26.15 -9.39
N LEU A 56 12.65 25.64 -8.17
CA LEU A 56 11.93 24.46 -7.70
C LEU A 56 10.42 24.74 -7.68
N LEU A 57 10.00 25.87 -7.12
CA LEU A 57 8.59 26.29 -7.11
C LEU A 57 8.05 26.48 -8.53
N ALA A 58 8.82 27.09 -9.44
CA ALA A 58 8.44 27.20 -10.84
C ALA A 58 8.22 25.83 -11.49
N THR A 59 9.15 24.90 -11.24
CA THR A 59 9.09 23.53 -11.78
C THR A 59 7.88 22.78 -11.26
N LEU A 60 7.46 23.01 -10.01
CA LEU A 60 6.23 22.46 -9.42
C LEU A 60 4.93 23.16 -9.91
N GLY A 61 5.06 24.18 -10.77
CA GLY A 61 3.92 24.90 -11.34
C GLY A 61 3.39 26.05 -10.49
N VAL A 62 4.16 26.52 -9.49
CA VAL A 62 3.82 27.71 -8.72
C VAL A 62 4.10 28.96 -9.56
N ARG A 63 3.04 29.75 -9.78
CA ARG A 63 3.08 30.97 -10.60
C ARG A 63 3.77 32.12 -9.85
N ARG A 64 4.27 33.10 -10.60
CA ARG A 64 4.79 34.35 -10.03
C ARG A 64 3.61 35.16 -9.47
N HIS A 65 3.79 35.73 -8.29
CA HIS A 65 2.93 36.76 -7.74
C HIS A 65 3.06 38.06 -8.55
N LEU A 66 2.13 38.99 -8.38
CA LEU A 66 2.13 40.32 -9.03
C LEU A 66 3.46 41.07 -8.85
N LEU A 67 4.14 40.87 -7.72
CA LEU A 67 5.46 41.42 -7.40
C LEU A 67 6.63 40.60 -7.99
N ARG A 68 6.37 39.78 -9.02
CA ARG A 68 7.31 38.88 -9.74
C ARG A 68 8.02 37.82 -8.87
N ARG A 69 7.69 37.68 -7.59
CA ARG A 69 8.22 36.64 -6.67
C ARG A 69 7.33 35.39 -6.67
N ARG A 70 7.91 34.22 -6.45
CA ARG A 70 7.14 32.98 -6.22
C ARG A 70 7.01 32.75 -4.72
N HIS A 71 5.78 32.52 -4.27
CA HIS A 71 5.48 32.18 -2.89
C HIS A 71 4.85 30.79 -2.84
N ALA A 72 5.34 29.95 -1.94
CA ALA A 72 4.72 28.65 -1.71
C ALA A 72 3.34 28.81 -1.03
N PRO A 73 2.43 27.84 -1.20
CA PRO A 73 1.17 27.83 -0.47
C PRO A 73 1.43 27.81 1.04
N SER A 74 0.75 28.69 1.77
CA SER A 74 0.89 28.78 3.23
C SER A 74 0.30 27.55 3.93
N ARG A 75 0.68 27.36 5.19
CA ARG A 75 0.10 26.35 6.10
C ARG A 75 -1.43 26.36 6.07
N SER A 76 -2.05 27.53 6.18
CA SER A 76 -3.51 27.68 6.17
C SER A 76 -4.14 27.39 4.80
N ALA A 77 -3.41 27.60 3.70
CA ALA A 77 -3.87 27.24 2.36
C ALA A 77 -3.82 25.71 2.15
N ILE A 78 -2.73 25.07 2.58
CA ILE A 78 -2.58 23.62 2.54
C ILE A 78 -3.64 22.96 3.43
N GLY A 79 -3.72 23.31 4.71
CA GLY A 79 -4.65 22.69 5.66
C GLY A 79 -6.11 22.74 5.20
N ARG A 80 -6.61 23.94 4.84
CA ARG A 80 -7.99 24.10 4.34
C ARG A 80 -8.26 23.32 3.05
N LEU A 81 -7.24 23.15 2.21
CA LEU A 81 -7.37 22.33 1.02
C LEU A 81 -7.49 20.85 1.39
N LEU A 82 -6.55 20.32 2.19
CA LEU A 82 -6.52 18.88 2.51
C LEU A 82 -7.76 18.43 3.29
N GLU A 83 -8.35 19.31 4.09
CA GLU A 83 -9.61 19.07 4.81
C GLU A 83 -10.81 18.87 3.88
N ARG A 84 -10.83 19.56 2.73
CA ARG A 84 -11.96 19.61 1.80
C ARG A 84 -11.74 18.80 0.52
N LEU A 85 -10.52 18.29 0.33
CA LEU A 85 -10.14 17.54 -0.86
C LEU A 85 -10.95 16.24 -0.93
N ASP A 86 -11.34 15.87 -2.15
CA ASP A 86 -11.85 14.53 -2.41
C ASP A 86 -10.71 13.53 -2.22
N ALA A 87 -10.76 12.79 -1.12
CA ALA A 87 -9.72 11.84 -0.76
C ALA A 87 -9.79 10.55 -1.60
N ASP A 88 -10.96 10.17 -2.12
CA ASP A 88 -11.08 9.05 -3.04
C ASP A 88 -10.41 9.38 -4.37
N ALA A 89 -10.64 10.60 -4.89
CA ALA A 89 -9.98 11.07 -6.10
C ALA A 89 -8.45 11.18 -5.94
N LEU A 90 -7.97 11.64 -4.78
CA LEU A 90 -6.53 11.69 -4.52
C LEU A 90 -5.93 10.28 -4.40
N ASP A 91 -6.57 9.36 -3.67
CA ASP A 91 -6.11 7.97 -3.54
C ASP A 91 -6.05 7.30 -4.93
N ALA A 92 -7.05 7.52 -5.78
CA ALA A 92 -7.07 7.02 -7.16
C ALA A 92 -5.93 7.62 -8.02
N ALA A 93 -5.69 8.92 -7.93
CA ALA A 93 -4.61 9.59 -8.66
C ALA A 93 -3.21 9.09 -8.24
N VAL A 94 -2.98 8.96 -6.93
CA VAL A 94 -1.73 8.43 -6.38
C VAL A 94 -1.56 6.95 -6.76
N GLY A 95 -2.62 6.16 -6.63
CA GLY A 95 -2.65 4.74 -6.98
C GLY A 95 -2.31 4.50 -8.45
N ALA A 96 -2.99 5.20 -9.36
CA ALA A 96 -2.74 5.11 -10.80
C ALA A 96 -1.28 5.43 -11.15
N TRP A 97 -0.73 6.49 -10.56
CA TRP A 97 0.68 6.83 -10.77
C TRP A 97 1.63 5.74 -10.24
N LEU A 98 1.36 5.19 -9.05
CA LEU A 98 2.17 4.12 -8.46
C LEU A 98 2.08 2.80 -9.24
N VAL A 99 0.92 2.47 -9.84
CA VAL A 99 0.76 1.33 -10.76
C VAL A 99 1.76 1.44 -11.91
N HIS A 100 1.80 2.59 -12.59
CA HIS A 100 2.73 2.82 -13.70
C HIS A 100 4.19 2.77 -13.26
N ARG A 101 4.51 3.35 -12.09
CA ARG A 101 5.86 3.31 -11.53
C ARG A 101 6.31 1.90 -11.18
N HIS A 102 5.41 1.11 -10.61
CA HIS A 102 5.71 -0.27 -10.25
C HIS A 102 5.93 -1.12 -11.49
N ALA A 103 5.05 -1.03 -12.49
CA ALA A 103 5.20 -1.76 -13.76
C ALA A 103 6.55 -1.47 -14.43
N ALA A 104 6.96 -0.20 -14.51
CA ALA A 104 8.27 0.17 -15.05
C ALA A 104 9.44 -0.37 -14.20
N ALA A 105 9.28 -0.39 -12.87
CA ALA A 105 10.29 -0.87 -11.94
C ALA A 105 10.45 -2.40 -11.95
N THR A 106 9.47 -3.14 -12.46
CA THR A 106 9.45 -4.60 -12.50
C THR A 106 9.47 -5.18 -13.91
N ALA A 107 9.58 -4.34 -14.95
CA ALA A 107 9.58 -4.78 -16.35
C ALA A 107 10.68 -5.80 -16.67
N ASP A 108 11.85 -5.65 -16.06
CA ASP A 108 13.00 -6.54 -16.25
C ASP A 108 13.00 -7.76 -15.31
N ALA A 109 12.00 -7.87 -14.41
CA ALA A 109 11.92 -9.00 -13.50
C ALA A 109 11.34 -10.22 -14.23
N PRO A 110 12.01 -11.39 -14.21
CA PRO A 110 11.56 -12.54 -14.98
C PRO A 110 10.18 -13.05 -14.51
N GLY A 111 9.21 -13.03 -15.43
CA GLY A 111 8.05 -13.92 -15.52
C GLY A 111 7.10 -14.08 -14.33
N GLY A 112 7.25 -13.28 -13.27
CA GLY A 112 6.45 -13.42 -12.05
C GLY A 112 5.10 -12.70 -12.14
N ARG A 113 4.03 -13.35 -11.69
CA ARG A 113 2.74 -12.68 -11.45
C ARG A 113 2.91 -11.59 -10.40
N ARG A 114 2.22 -10.46 -10.57
CA ARG A 114 2.09 -9.47 -9.51
C ARG A 114 1.27 -10.06 -8.37
N VAL A 115 1.76 -9.88 -7.16
CA VAL A 115 1.09 -10.32 -5.94
C VAL A 115 0.69 -9.09 -5.15
N ILE A 116 -0.57 -9.02 -4.74
CA ILE A 116 -1.17 -7.88 -4.07
C ILE A 116 -1.72 -8.34 -2.73
N ALA A 117 -1.27 -7.74 -1.65
CA ALA A 117 -1.79 -7.96 -0.31
C ALA A 117 -2.85 -6.92 0.02
N VAL A 118 -3.98 -7.36 0.56
CA VAL A 118 -5.06 -6.50 1.04
C VAL A 118 -5.13 -6.60 2.56
N ASP A 119 -4.95 -5.46 3.24
CA ASP A 119 -5.04 -5.36 4.70
C ASP A 119 -5.40 -3.92 5.13
N GLY A 120 -5.93 -3.81 6.35
CA GLY A 120 -6.43 -2.56 6.93
C GLY A 120 -5.48 -1.93 7.95
N LYS A 121 -5.39 -0.60 7.96
CA LYS A 121 -4.74 0.19 9.02
C LYS A 121 -5.72 1.11 9.71
N ALA A 122 -5.74 1.07 11.03
CA ALA A 122 -6.36 2.11 11.84
C ALA A 122 -5.44 3.35 11.91
N LEU A 123 -5.98 4.51 11.60
CA LEU A 123 -5.32 5.81 11.83
C LEU A 123 -5.55 6.25 13.27
N ARG A 124 -4.69 5.81 14.20
CA ARG A 124 -4.92 6.02 15.64
C ARG A 124 -5.10 7.49 16.03
N GLY A 125 -4.28 8.38 15.48
CA GLY A 125 -4.33 9.81 15.76
C GLY A 125 -5.55 10.55 15.19
N SER A 126 -6.37 9.90 14.37
CA SER A 126 -7.60 10.51 13.81
C SER A 126 -8.81 10.50 14.75
N ALA A 127 -8.72 9.75 15.86
CA ALA A 127 -9.82 9.64 16.82
C ALA A 127 -10.04 10.93 17.63
N ARG A 128 -11.29 11.19 17.99
CA ARG A 128 -11.69 12.19 18.98
C ARG A 128 -12.62 11.57 20.02
N LEU A 129 -13.00 12.35 21.03
CA LEU A 129 -14.04 11.94 22.00
C LEU A 129 -15.37 11.63 21.31
N ASP A 130 -15.72 12.36 20.26
CA ASP A 130 -16.99 12.28 19.52
C ASP A 130 -16.89 11.49 18.20
N GLN A 131 -15.68 11.14 17.75
CA GLN A 131 -15.46 10.50 16.45
C GLN A 131 -14.53 9.29 16.56
N PRO A 132 -14.96 8.09 16.09
CA PRO A 132 -14.13 6.91 16.14
C PRO A 132 -12.90 7.07 15.24
N ARG A 133 -11.85 6.30 15.53
CA ARG A 133 -10.67 6.22 14.68
C ARG A 133 -11.08 5.78 13.26
N ARG A 134 -10.51 6.43 12.26
CA ARG A 134 -10.66 6.04 10.85
C ARG A 134 -9.88 4.77 10.57
N HIS A 135 -10.41 3.92 9.70
CA HIS A 135 -9.70 2.73 9.20
C HIS A 135 -9.56 2.84 7.68
N LEU A 136 -8.38 2.52 7.16
CA LEU A 136 -8.07 2.54 5.73
C LEU A 136 -7.74 1.13 5.29
N LEU A 137 -8.46 0.60 4.30
CA LEU A 137 -8.14 -0.66 3.64
C LEU A 137 -7.23 -0.36 2.44
N SER A 138 -6.11 -1.05 2.33
CA SER A 138 -5.10 -0.81 1.29
C SER A 138 -4.78 -2.08 0.51
N ALA A 139 -4.55 -1.93 -0.79
CA ALA A 139 -4.02 -2.96 -1.68
C ALA A 139 -2.55 -2.65 -2.00
N VAL A 140 -1.63 -3.52 -1.62
CA VAL A 140 -0.18 -3.27 -1.67
C VAL A 140 0.55 -4.38 -2.42
N THR A 141 1.46 -4.04 -3.32
CA THR A 141 2.25 -5.05 -4.07
C THR A 141 3.32 -5.74 -3.24
N HIS A 142 3.70 -6.95 -3.65
CA HIS A 142 4.88 -7.65 -3.12
C HIS A 142 6.18 -7.19 -3.80
N GLY A 143 7.32 -7.52 -3.20
CA GLY A 143 8.66 -7.31 -3.78
C GLY A 143 9.13 -5.85 -3.71
N ARG A 144 8.50 -4.96 -4.48
CA ARG A 144 8.65 -3.49 -4.39
C ARG A 144 7.33 -2.88 -3.88
N PRO A 145 7.09 -2.84 -2.56
CA PRO A 145 5.79 -2.51 -2.02
C PRO A 145 5.36 -1.10 -2.37
N VAL A 146 4.24 -1.01 -3.08
CA VAL A 146 3.53 0.24 -3.37
C VAL A 146 2.04 0.04 -3.06
N THR A 147 1.39 1.08 -2.54
CA THR A 147 -0.07 1.06 -2.37
C THR A 147 -0.73 1.40 -3.70
N LEU A 148 -1.38 0.41 -4.33
CA LEU A 148 -2.07 0.59 -5.61
C LEU A 148 -3.44 1.23 -5.44
N ALA A 149 -4.12 0.93 -4.33
CA ALA A 149 -5.42 1.48 -4.00
C ALA A 149 -5.57 1.60 -2.48
N GLN A 150 -6.36 2.57 -2.04
CA GLN A 150 -6.73 2.77 -0.64
C GLN A 150 -8.17 3.28 -0.55
N ALA A 151 -8.91 2.79 0.43
CA ALA A 151 -10.28 3.23 0.70
C ALA A 151 -10.51 3.37 2.21
N GLU A 152 -11.29 4.37 2.63
CA GLU A 152 -11.75 4.47 4.01
C GLU A 152 -12.89 3.49 4.28
N VAL A 153 -12.76 2.74 5.37
CA VAL A 153 -13.75 1.77 5.82
C VAL A 153 -14.15 2.19 7.22
N GLY A 154 -15.37 2.72 7.40
CA GLY A 154 -15.74 3.43 8.64
C GLY A 154 -15.40 2.67 9.94
N SER A 155 -15.53 1.35 9.93
CA SER A 155 -15.04 0.46 10.99
C SER A 155 -14.28 -0.73 10.39
N LYS A 156 -13.41 -1.35 11.19
CA LYS A 156 -12.73 -2.61 10.83
C LYS A 156 -13.71 -3.71 10.40
N THR A 157 -14.90 -3.76 11.00
CA THR A 157 -15.94 -4.75 10.63
C THR A 157 -16.50 -4.56 9.22
N ASN A 158 -16.34 -3.37 8.64
CA ASN A 158 -16.81 -3.06 7.28
C ASN A 158 -15.78 -3.34 6.18
N GLU A 159 -14.56 -3.78 6.54
CA GLU A 159 -13.47 -4.11 5.61
C GLU A 159 -13.91 -5.10 4.51
N VAL A 160 -14.72 -6.10 4.88
CA VAL A 160 -15.28 -7.11 3.97
C VAL A 160 -16.10 -6.49 2.84
N ARG A 161 -16.92 -5.48 3.13
CA ARG A 161 -17.80 -4.82 2.15
C ARG A 161 -17.02 -3.97 1.15
N HIS A 162 -15.86 -3.46 1.57
CA HIS A 162 -15.01 -2.58 0.77
C HIS A 162 -13.93 -3.32 -0.01
N PHE A 163 -13.80 -4.64 0.17
CA PHE A 163 -12.85 -5.47 -0.57
C PHE A 163 -13.05 -5.37 -2.10
N ARG A 164 -14.29 -5.56 -2.59
CA ARG A 164 -14.56 -5.46 -4.03
C ARG A 164 -14.43 -4.02 -4.55
N PRO A 165 -15.03 -2.99 -3.92
CA PRO A 165 -14.83 -1.60 -4.35
C PRO A 165 -13.37 -1.18 -4.44
N LEU A 166 -12.53 -1.59 -3.49
CA LEU A 166 -11.09 -1.29 -3.48
C LEU A 166 -10.36 -1.90 -4.69
N LEU A 167 -10.70 -3.13 -5.05
CA LEU A 167 -10.01 -3.90 -6.11
C LEU A 167 -10.65 -3.73 -7.49
N ALA A 168 -11.88 -3.24 -7.58
CA ALA A 168 -12.61 -3.09 -8.83
C ALA A 168 -11.87 -2.24 -9.88
N PRO A 169 -11.20 -1.11 -9.53
CA PRO A 169 -10.47 -0.29 -10.50
C PRO A 169 -9.15 -0.90 -10.98
N LEU A 170 -8.62 -1.90 -10.28
CA LEU A 170 -7.32 -2.50 -10.61
C LEU A 170 -7.47 -3.57 -11.69
N ASP A 171 -6.55 -3.60 -12.65
CA ASP A 171 -6.41 -4.76 -13.53
C ASP A 171 -5.68 -5.88 -12.78
N LEU A 172 -6.35 -7.01 -12.63
CA LEU A 172 -5.94 -8.14 -11.79
C LEU A 172 -5.91 -9.47 -12.54
N ASP A 173 -6.12 -9.46 -13.87
CA ASP A 173 -6.15 -10.69 -14.65
C ASP A 173 -4.82 -11.45 -14.50
N GLY A 174 -4.93 -12.72 -14.07
CA GLY A 174 -3.78 -13.58 -13.80
C GLY A 174 -2.94 -13.17 -12.58
N GLU A 175 -3.29 -12.12 -11.85
CA GLU A 175 -2.58 -11.68 -10.65
C GLU A 175 -2.98 -12.46 -9.40
N VAL A 176 -2.18 -12.39 -8.34
CA VAL A 176 -2.46 -13.09 -7.08
C VAL A 176 -2.83 -12.09 -5.99
N VAL A 177 -4.03 -12.19 -5.43
CA VAL A 177 -4.44 -11.40 -4.27
C VAL A 177 -4.30 -12.22 -2.98
N THR A 178 -3.60 -11.68 -2.00
CA THR A 178 -3.42 -12.26 -0.67
C THR A 178 -4.18 -11.42 0.34
N PHE A 179 -4.84 -12.07 1.29
CA PHE A 179 -5.62 -11.39 2.31
C PHE A 179 -5.74 -12.25 3.56
N ASP A 180 -6.01 -11.60 4.68
CA ASP A 180 -6.31 -12.30 5.93
C ASP A 180 -7.68 -13.01 5.85
N ALA A 181 -7.85 -14.04 6.67
CA ALA A 181 -9.05 -14.85 6.82
C ALA A 181 -10.33 -14.04 7.03
N LEU A 182 -10.24 -12.81 7.57
CA LEU A 182 -11.40 -11.94 7.74
C LEU A 182 -12.05 -11.53 6.41
N HIS A 183 -11.28 -11.50 5.32
CA HIS A 183 -11.78 -11.22 3.97
C HIS A 183 -12.24 -12.45 3.20
N THR A 184 -12.19 -13.64 3.81
CA THR A 184 -12.72 -14.89 3.26
C THR A 184 -14.24 -14.89 3.28
N VAL A 185 -14.83 -14.05 2.43
CA VAL A 185 -16.25 -14.12 2.12
C VAL A 185 -16.38 -14.78 0.76
N LYS A 186 -17.13 -15.89 0.70
CA LYS A 186 -17.26 -16.71 -0.50
C LYS A 186 -17.58 -15.87 -1.74
N ALA A 187 -18.48 -14.90 -1.60
CA ALA A 187 -18.83 -13.97 -2.65
C ALA A 187 -17.63 -13.14 -3.15
N ASN A 188 -16.79 -12.60 -2.27
CA ASN A 188 -15.61 -11.82 -2.65
C ASN A 188 -14.58 -12.67 -3.40
N VAL A 189 -14.33 -13.89 -2.91
CA VAL A 189 -13.41 -14.85 -3.55
C VAL A 189 -13.93 -15.26 -4.93
N THR A 190 -15.21 -15.59 -5.03
CA THR A 190 -15.85 -15.98 -6.30
C THR A 190 -15.77 -14.84 -7.32
N TRP A 191 -16.08 -13.60 -6.91
CA TRP A 191 -15.94 -12.43 -7.76
C TRP A 191 -14.48 -12.21 -8.23
N LEU A 192 -13.51 -12.42 -7.34
CA LEU A 192 -12.10 -12.26 -7.68
C LEU A 192 -11.67 -13.25 -8.78
N VAL A 193 -12.08 -14.51 -8.66
CA VAL A 193 -11.73 -15.56 -9.63
C VAL A 193 -12.55 -15.46 -10.92
N GLU A 194 -13.86 -15.30 -10.82
CA GLU A 194 -14.76 -15.39 -11.97
C GLU A 194 -14.84 -14.08 -12.77
N VAL A 195 -14.84 -12.92 -12.09
CA VAL A 195 -15.00 -11.61 -12.72
C VAL A 195 -13.66 -10.95 -12.99
N LYS A 196 -12.76 -10.90 -12.00
CA LYS A 196 -11.45 -10.25 -12.16
C LYS A 196 -10.39 -11.17 -12.78
N LYS A 197 -10.71 -12.46 -13.00
CA LYS A 197 -9.78 -13.49 -13.52
C LYS A 197 -8.48 -13.58 -12.72
N ALA A 198 -8.55 -13.19 -11.45
CA ALA A 198 -7.43 -13.17 -10.53
C ALA A 198 -7.38 -14.46 -9.72
N HIS A 199 -6.20 -14.79 -9.23
CA HIS A 199 -5.98 -15.85 -8.27
C HIS A 199 -5.93 -15.30 -6.85
N TYR A 200 -6.10 -16.17 -5.86
CA TYR A 200 -5.92 -15.82 -4.46
C TYR A 200 -5.01 -16.78 -3.71
N VAL A 201 -4.42 -16.30 -2.62
CA VAL A 201 -3.88 -17.13 -1.54
C VAL A 201 -4.44 -16.62 -0.23
N ALA A 202 -5.25 -17.44 0.45
CA ALA A 202 -5.97 -17.07 1.65
C ALA A 202 -5.48 -17.89 2.85
N VAL A 203 -5.04 -17.21 3.90
CA VAL A 203 -4.73 -17.85 5.18
C VAL A 203 -6.04 -18.20 5.87
N VAL A 204 -6.17 -19.44 6.34
CA VAL A 204 -7.36 -19.92 7.06
C VAL A 204 -7.07 -19.88 8.56
N LYS A 205 -7.93 -19.18 9.31
CA LYS A 205 -7.84 -19.07 10.77
C LYS A 205 -8.80 -20.05 11.46
N PRO A 206 -8.53 -20.43 12.72
CA PRO A 206 -9.40 -21.36 13.47
C PRO A 206 -10.86 -20.90 13.62
N ASN A 207 -11.14 -19.60 13.47
CA ASN A 207 -12.50 -19.06 13.50
C ASN A 207 -13.34 -19.38 12.24
N GLN A 208 -12.78 -20.10 11.26
CA GLN A 208 -13.49 -20.71 10.13
C GLN A 208 -13.50 -22.24 10.29
N PRO A 209 -14.30 -22.78 11.23
CA PRO A 209 -14.12 -24.13 11.73
C PRO A 209 -14.26 -25.21 10.65
N ILE A 210 -15.19 -25.05 9.70
CA ILE A 210 -15.42 -26.06 8.66
C ILE A 210 -14.18 -26.22 7.76
N VAL A 211 -13.71 -25.11 7.18
CA VAL A 211 -12.54 -25.13 6.28
C VAL A 211 -11.30 -25.54 7.05
N TRP A 212 -11.13 -25.03 8.27
CA TRP A 212 -9.98 -25.34 9.10
C TRP A 212 -9.91 -26.83 9.43
N THR A 213 -11.03 -27.44 9.88
CA THR A 213 -11.09 -28.88 10.19
C THR A 213 -10.83 -29.74 8.96
N GLN A 214 -11.36 -29.37 7.79
CA GLN A 214 -11.07 -30.09 6.55
C GLN A 214 -9.58 -30.04 6.19
N LEU A 215 -8.94 -28.89 6.35
CA LEU A 215 -7.49 -28.74 6.08
C LEU A 215 -6.64 -29.47 7.12
N ASP A 216 -7.03 -29.45 8.39
CA ASP A 216 -6.32 -30.14 9.46
C ASP A 216 -6.40 -31.67 9.33
N GLY A 217 -7.55 -32.17 8.85
CA GLY A 217 -7.79 -33.61 8.64
C GLY A 217 -7.10 -34.22 7.41
N LEU A 218 -6.43 -33.44 6.56
CA LEU A 218 -5.66 -33.98 5.43
C LEU A 218 -4.44 -34.78 5.93
N ASP A 219 -4.05 -35.84 5.20
CA ASP A 219 -2.86 -36.62 5.53
C ASP A 219 -1.57 -35.89 5.15
N TRP A 220 -1.22 -34.90 5.97
CA TRP A 220 0.02 -34.16 5.81
C TRP A 220 1.27 -34.94 6.21
N ASN A 221 1.13 -36.13 6.79
CA ASN A 221 2.27 -36.98 7.17
C ASN A 221 2.79 -37.75 5.96
N ALA A 222 1.90 -38.15 5.05
CA ALA A 222 2.26 -38.72 3.75
C ALA A 222 2.98 -37.74 2.80
N VAL A 223 2.92 -36.43 3.07
CA VAL A 223 3.50 -35.40 2.20
C VAL A 223 4.88 -34.99 2.69
N ALA A 224 5.90 -35.08 1.83
CA ALA A 224 7.23 -34.55 2.15
C ALA A 224 7.23 -33.02 2.25
N VAL A 225 8.19 -32.45 3.00
CA VAL A 225 8.40 -30.99 2.99
C VAL A 225 8.94 -30.58 1.62
N GLN A 226 8.24 -29.68 0.94
CA GLN A 226 8.57 -29.30 -0.44
C GLN A 226 9.45 -28.05 -0.52
N HIS A 227 9.38 -27.16 0.47
CA HIS A 227 10.28 -26.03 0.56
C HIS A 227 10.45 -25.59 2.02
N THR A 228 11.63 -25.08 2.37
CA THR A 228 11.93 -24.52 3.69
C THR A 228 12.73 -23.23 3.52
N ASN A 229 12.33 -22.20 4.27
CA ASN A 229 13.04 -20.95 4.37
C ASN A 229 13.42 -20.70 5.83
N SER A 230 14.72 -20.55 6.10
CA SER A 230 15.27 -20.31 7.42
C SER A 230 16.02 -18.99 7.44
N ASN A 231 15.82 -18.20 8.48
CA ASN A 231 16.48 -16.92 8.68
C ASN A 231 16.97 -16.78 10.13
N THR A 232 18.11 -16.13 10.31
CA THR A 232 18.66 -15.76 11.61
C THR A 232 18.89 -14.25 11.64
N GLY A 233 18.28 -13.55 12.59
CA GLY A 233 18.43 -12.11 12.72
C GLY A 233 17.87 -11.60 14.04
N HIS A 234 18.43 -10.49 14.55
CA HIS A 234 18.03 -9.85 15.80
C HIS A 234 17.96 -10.83 17.00
N GLY A 235 18.94 -11.73 17.12
CA GLY A 235 18.98 -12.73 18.20
C GLY A 235 17.91 -13.83 18.09
N ARG A 236 17.28 -13.99 16.92
CA ARG A 236 16.18 -14.94 16.70
C ARG A 236 16.45 -15.81 15.47
N ARG A 237 16.21 -17.11 15.61
CA ARG A 237 16.15 -18.08 14.50
C ARG A 237 14.69 -18.36 14.17
N GLU A 238 14.33 -18.24 12.90
CA GLU A 238 13.02 -18.61 12.39
C GLU A 238 13.16 -19.55 11.20
N SER A 239 12.35 -20.60 11.16
CA SER A 239 12.23 -21.50 10.02
C SER A 239 10.76 -21.67 9.65
N ARG A 240 10.47 -21.68 8.36
CA ARG A 240 9.14 -21.92 7.81
C ARG A 240 9.24 -22.98 6.73
N SER A 241 8.58 -24.11 6.94
CA SER A 241 8.47 -25.17 5.94
C SER A 241 7.05 -25.22 5.38
N ILE A 242 6.93 -25.50 4.09
CA ILE A 242 5.64 -25.59 3.40
C ILE A 242 5.43 -26.98 2.84
N LYS A 243 4.19 -27.45 2.95
CA LYS A 243 3.63 -28.60 2.25
C LYS A 243 2.38 -28.15 1.50
N THR A 244 2.16 -28.68 0.31
CA THR A 244 0.99 -28.43 -0.52
C THR A 244 0.39 -29.74 -0.99
N LEU A 245 -0.93 -29.79 -1.01
CA LEU A 245 -1.72 -30.92 -1.50
C LEU A 245 -2.71 -30.43 -2.55
N ALA A 246 -2.87 -31.19 -3.63
CA ALA A 246 -3.95 -30.94 -4.57
C ALA A 246 -5.29 -31.27 -3.91
N ILE A 247 -6.26 -30.38 -4.08
CA ILE A 247 -7.64 -30.59 -3.65
C ILE A 247 -8.36 -31.24 -4.83
N ALA A 248 -8.84 -32.46 -4.60
CA ALA A 248 -9.62 -33.19 -5.58
C ALA A 248 -11.10 -32.91 -5.33
N ASP A 249 -11.71 -32.07 -6.17
CA ASP A 249 -13.13 -31.68 -6.04
C ASP A 249 -14.08 -32.90 -6.04
N ASN A 250 -13.70 -33.95 -6.77
CA ASN A 250 -14.41 -35.23 -6.84
C ASN A 250 -14.31 -36.11 -5.57
N LEU A 251 -13.48 -35.74 -4.60
CA LEU A 251 -13.33 -36.44 -3.31
C LEU A 251 -13.88 -35.62 -2.13
N GLY A 252 -14.81 -34.70 -2.39
CA GLY A 252 -15.47 -33.86 -1.38
C GLY A 252 -14.88 -32.46 -1.20
N GLY A 253 -13.75 -32.17 -1.86
CA GLY A 253 -13.14 -30.85 -1.93
C GLY A 253 -12.83 -30.22 -0.57
N ILE A 254 -12.58 -28.90 -0.58
CA ILE A 254 -12.56 -28.06 0.62
C ILE A 254 -13.72 -27.06 0.49
N ALA A 255 -14.37 -26.71 1.61
CA ALA A 255 -15.52 -25.80 1.66
C ALA A 255 -15.14 -24.32 1.42
N PHE A 256 -14.24 -24.07 0.47
CA PHE A 256 -13.70 -22.77 0.09
C PHE A 256 -13.77 -22.62 -1.44
N PRO A 257 -14.38 -21.55 -1.99
CA PRO A 257 -14.62 -21.43 -3.42
C PRO A 257 -13.35 -21.48 -4.27
N HIS A 258 -13.35 -22.32 -5.31
CA HIS A 258 -12.25 -22.49 -6.27
C HIS A 258 -10.91 -22.92 -5.67
N ALA A 259 -10.89 -23.50 -4.47
CA ALA A 259 -9.65 -23.95 -3.85
C ALA A 259 -9.09 -25.19 -4.58
N LYS A 260 -7.93 -25.03 -5.23
CA LYS A 260 -7.23 -26.10 -5.97
C LYS A 260 -6.08 -26.72 -5.20
N LEU A 261 -5.42 -25.95 -4.33
CA LEU A 261 -4.36 -26.45 -3.44
C LEU A 261 -4.66 -26.10 -1.99
N ALA A 262 -4.48 -27.09 -1.12
CA ALA A 262 -4.35 -26.93 0.32
C ALA A 262 -2.88 -26.70 0.66
N ILE A 263 -2.61 -25.81 1.60
CA ILE A 263 -1.26 -25.43 2.01
C ILE A 263 -1.15 -25.54 3.54
N ARG A 264 -0.10 -26.22 4.01
CA ARG A 264 0.31 -26.22 5.42
C ARG A 264 1.68 -25.60 5.56
N VAL A 265 1.77 -24.54 6.34
CA VAL A 265 3.04 -23.92 6.74
C VAL A 265 3.32 -24.25 8.20
N HIS A 266 4.43 -24.93 8.45
CA HIS A 266 4.93 -25.14 9.79
C HIS A 266 6.00 -24.08 10.10
N ARG A 267 5.79 -23.30 11.16
CA ARG A 267 6.70 -22.25 11.62
C ARG A 267 7.41 -22.72 12.88
N ARG A 268 8.72 -22.47 12.95
CA ARG A 268 9.54 -22.66 14.15
C ARG A 268 10.22 -21.36 14.46
N ARG A 269 10.17 -20.92 15.72
CA ARG A 269 10.81 -19.70 16.19
C ARG A 269 11.55 -19.98 17.48
N LYS A 270 12.82 -19.57 17.55
CA LYS A 270 13.66 -19.65 18.74
C LYS A 270 14.40 -18.34 18.93
N ALA A 271 14.00 -17.57 19.95
CA ALA A 271 14.76 -16.41 20.39
C ALA A 271 15.89 -16.84 21.34
N ALA A 272 16.96 -16.06 21.43
CA ALA A 272 18.03 -16.30 22.39
C ALA A 272 17.47 -16.37 23.82
N GLY A 273 17.82 -17.42 24.57
CA GLY A 273 17.34 -17.65 25.93
C GLY A 273 15.88 -18.10 26.07
N ALA A 274 15.12 -18.23 24.97
CA ALA A 274 13.71 -18.63 25.02
C ALA A 274 13.49 -20.06 24.51
N LYS A 275 12.37 -20.67 24.95
CA LYS A 275 11.90 -21.96 24.41
C LYS A 275 11.52 -21.80 22.93
N GLU A 276 11.72 -22.87 22.16
CA GLU A 276 11.27 -22.93 20.77
C GLU A 276 9.74 -22.97 20.73
N THR A 277 9.13 -22.13 19.90
CA THR A 277 7.69 -22.17 19.61
C THR A 277 7.45 -22.74 18.22
N ARG A 278 6.35 -23.50 18.10
CA ARG A 278 5.90 -24.12 16.86
C ARG A 278 4.46 -23.70 16.58
N GLU A 279 4.19 -23.32 15.33
CA GLU A 279 2.87 -22.90 14.88
C GLU A 279 2.58 -23.54 13.53
N THR A 280 1.39 -24.12 13.39
CA THR A 280 0.87 -24.59 12.11
C THR A 280 -0.11 -23.57 11.57
N VAL A 281 0.08 -23.17 10.31
CA VAL A 281 -0.83 -22.26 9.61
C VAL A 281 -1.32 -22.95 8.35
N TYR A 282 -2.64 -22.93 8.17
CA TYR A 282 -3.29 -23.44 6.98
C TYR A 282 -3.61 -22.30 6.01
N ALA A 283 -3.56 -22.60 4.71
CA ALA A 283 -3.99 -21.70 3.66
C ALA A 283 -4.53 -22.49 2.48
N VAL A 284 -5.26 -21.80 1.60
CA VAL A 284 -5.78 -22.34 0.34
C VAL A 284 -5.53 -21.36 -0.79
N THR A 285 -5.47 -21.88 -2.01
CA THR A 285 -5.30 -21.06 -3.22
C THR A 285 -6.09 -21.61 -4.39
N SER A 286 -6.47 -20.72 -5.31
CA SER A 286 -7.04 -21.07 -6.62
C SER A 286 -6.01 -21.50 -7.66
N LEU A 287 -4.71 -21.33 -7.36
CA LEU A 287 -3.63 -21.79 -8.22
C LEU A 287 -3.49 -23.31 -8.10
N ASP A 288 -3.23 -23.99 -9.21
CA ASP A 288 -2.82 -25.41 -9.19
C ASP A 288 -1.29 -25.58 -9.16
N ALA A 289 -0.86 -26.84 -9.06
CA ALA A 289 0.55 -27.21 -8.94
C ALA A 289 1.40 -26.86 -10.19
N HIS A 290 0.78 -26.68 -11.36
CA HIS A 290 1.47 -26.22 -12.57
C HIS A 290 1.59 -24.71 -12.60
N GLN A 291 0.65 -24.00 -11.98
CA GLN A 291 0.62 -22.55 -11.96
C GLN A 291 1.55 -21.94 -10.90
N ALA A 292 1.80 -22.58 -9.76
CA ALA A 292 2.67 -22.03 -8.71
C ALA A 292 3.46 -23.10 -7.94
N LYS A 293 4.77 -22.86 -7.80
CA LYS A 293 5.66 -23.73 -7.03
C LYS A 293 5.50 -23.49 -5.51
N PRO A 294 5.77 -24.49 -4.66
CA PRO A 294 5.73 -24.32 -3.20
C PRO A 294 6.58 -23.16 -2.66
N ALA A 295 7.73 -22.88 -3.28
CA ALA A 295 8.57 -21.73 -2.91
C ALA A 295 7.88 -20.38 -3.19
N GLU A 296 7.14 -20.27 -4.30
CA GLU A 296 6.37 -19.07 -4.65
C GLU A 296 5.20 -18.89 -3.70
N LEU A 297 4.42 -19.94 -3.43
CA LEU A 297 3.32 -19.92 -2.46
C LEU A 297 3.80 -19.53 -1.05
N ALA A 298 4.97 -20.02 -0.62
CA ALA A 298 5.58 -19.61 0.64
C ALA A 298 5.93 -18.10 0.66
N SER A 299 6.30 -17.52 -0.48
CA SER A 299 6.54 -16.08 -0.62
C SER A 299 5.24 -15.27 -0.62
N TYR A 300 4.17 -15.78 -1.24
CA TYR A 300 2.86 -15.13 -1.30
C TYR A 300 2.22 -15.07 0.09
N LEU A 301 2.38 -16.12 0.90
CA LEU A 301 1.92 -16.16 2.29
C LEU A 301 2.61 -15.15 3.22
N ARG A 302 3.64 -14.43 2.75
CA ARG A 302 4.22 -13.29 3.47
C ARG A 302 3.49 -11.97 3.22
N GLY A 303 2.50 -11.93 2.34
CA GLY A 303 1.80 -10.70 1.94
C GLY A 303 1.29 -9.83 3.09
N PRO A 304 0.57 -10.38 4.08
CA PRO A 304 0.12 -9.59 5.23
C PRO A 304 1.25 -8.85 5.95
N TRP A 305 2.44 -9.48 6.06
CA TRP A 305 3.61 -8.84 6.68
C TRP A 305 4.18 -7.69 5.84
N ILE A 306 3.99 -7.70 4.52
CA ILE A 306 4.43 -6.59 3.65
C ILE A 306 3.59 -5.35 3.93
N VAL A 307 2.28 -5.52 4.10
CA VAL A 307 1.38 -4.43 4.46
C VAL A 307 1.70 -3.91 5.86
N GLU A 308 1.91 -4.81 6.82
CA GLU A 308 2.33 -4.43 8.18
C GLU A 308 3.69 -3.69 8.20
N ALA A 309 4.66 -4.13 7.39
CA ALA A 309 5.94 -3.42 7.24
C ALA A 309 5.75 -2.01 6.68
N GLN A 310 4.81 -1.83 5.74
CA GLN A 310 4.47 -0.51 5.21
C GLN A 310 3.77 0.36 6.26
N HIS A 311 2.85 -0.21 7.05
CA HIS A 311 2.25 0.46 8.20
C HIS A 311 3.31 0.93 9.20
N HIS A 312 4.28 0.08 9.53
CA HIS A 312 5.38 0.44 10.41
C HIS A 312 6.25 1.58 9.85
N ILE A 313 6.49 1.64 8.53
CA ILE A 313 7.19 2.78 7.90
C ILE A 313 6.37 4.06 8.06
N ARG A 314 5.05 4.01 7.82
CA ARG A 314 4.15 5.16 8.02
C ARG A 314 4.20 5.65 9.47
N ASP A 315 4.23 4.74 10.42
CA ASP A 315 4.24 5.09 11.85
C ASP A 315 5.60 5.61 12.31
N ARG A 316 6.69 4.92 11.99
CA ARG A 316 8.03 5.31 12.48
C ARG A 316 8.68 6.43 11.70
N THR A 317 8.51 6.47 10.38
CA THR A 317 9.15 7.49 9.53
C THR A 317 8.28 8.72 9.41
N PHE A 318 6.96 8.56 9.29
CA PHE A 318 6.04 9.66 9.06
C PHE A 318 5.20 10.05 10.28
N ALA A 319 5.47 9.44 11.45
CA ALA A 319 4.79 9.72 12.71
C ALA A 319 3.25 9.63 12.61
N GLU A 320 2.73 8.73 11.76
CA GLU A 320 1.30 8.70 11.43
C GLU A 320 0.41 8.41 12.64
N ASP A 321 0.74 7.40 13.45
CA ASP A 321 0.01 7.09 14.68
C ASP A 321 0.04 8.25 15.71
N ALA A 322 1.07 9.10 15.67
CA ALA A 322 1.23 10.27 16.53
C ALA A 322 0.67 11.58 15.92
N SER A 323 0.10 11.50 14.71
CA SER A 323 -0.43 12.68 14.01
C SER A 323 -1.68 13.20 14.69
N THR A 324 -1.74 14.51 14.94
CA THR A 324 -2.92 15.19 15.50
C THR A 324 -3.85 15.75 14.42
N VAL A 325 -3.58 15.47 13.14
CA VAL A 325 -4.45 15.90 12.04
C VAL A 325 -5.73 15.07 12.07
N HIS A 326 -6.87 15.75 12.22
CA HIS A 326 -8.19 15.11 12.36
C HIS A 326 -9.30 15.79 11.54
N ALA A 327 -9.06 16.97 10.99
CA ALA A 327 -10.11 17.79 10.37
C ALA A 327 -10.46 17.30 8.96
N GLY A 328 -11.76 17.15 8.68
CA GLY A 328 -12.28 16.72 7.37
C GLY A 328 -11.53 15.50 6.82
N ASN A 329 -11.14 15.58 5.55
CA ASN A 329 -10.40 14.53 4.86
C ASN A 329 -8.87 14.60 5.05
N ALA A 330 -8.36 15.57 5.82
CA ALA A 330 -6.92 15.78 5.98
C ALA A 330 -6.15 14.53 6.48
N PRO A 331 -6.66 13.70 7.42
CA PRO A 331 -5.95 12.49 7.87
C PRO A 331 -5.72 11.50 6.73
N ARG A 332 -6.74 11.28 5.90
CA ARG A 332 -6.69 10.36 4.75
C ARG A 332 -5.82 10.94 3.63
N THR A 333 -5.94 12.23 3.35
CA THR A 333 -5.09 12.93 2.40
C THR A 333 -3.60 12.87 2.78
N MET A 334 -3.28 13.00 4.07
CA MET A 334 -1.91 12.81 4.56
C MET A 334 -1.44 11.36 4.41
N ALA A 335 -2.31 10.37 4.66
CA ALA A 335 -2.01 8.97 4.40
C ALA A 335 -1.70 8.71 2.91
N ALA A 336 -2.44 9.33 1.99
CA ALA A 336 -2.18 9.25 0.55
C ALA A 336 -0.78 9.77 0.19
N PHE A 337 -0.38 10.93 0.72
CA PHE A 337 0.97 11.47 0.49
C PHE A 337 2.08 10.60 1.09
N ARG A 338 1.84 9.96 2.23
CA ARG A 338 2.80 9.01 2.83
C ARG A 338 2.94 7.77 1.96
N ASN A 339 1.82 7.20 1.47
CA ASN A 339 1.85 6.08 0.54
C ASN A 339 2.57 6.44 -0.76
N LEU A 340 2.31 7.62 -1.32
CA LEU A 340 3.02 8.17 -2.47
C LEU A 340 4.53 8.21 -2.22
N ALA A 341 4.96 8.81 -1.11
CA ALA A 341 6.37 8.94 -0.77
C ALA A 341 7.04 7.57 -0.60
N ILE A 342 6.42 6.66 0.15
CA ILE A 342 6.94 5.31 0.36
C ILE A 342 7.05 4.58 -0.99
N GLY A 343 6.00 4.59 -1.80
CA GLY A 343 5.97 3.87 -3.07
C GLY A 343 6.95 4.44 -4.10
N ALA A 344 7.06 5.77 -4.20
CA ALA A 344 8.03 6.44 -5.06
C ALA A 344 9.48 6.05 -4.70
N LEU A 345 9.79 5.99 -3.40
CA LEU A 345 11.14 5.63 -2.96
C LEU A 345 11.41 4.12 -3.08
N LYS A 346 10.42 3.27 -2.80
CA LYS A 346 10.55 1.81 -2.95
C LYS A 346 10.73 1.37 -4.40
N THR A 347 10.03 2.01 -5.34
CA THR A 347 10.19 1.72 -6.77
C THR A 347 11.59 2.06 -7.29
N LEU A 348 12.27 3.03 -6.68
CA LEU A 348 13.68 3.37 -6.93
C LEU A 348 14.68 2.52 -6.12
N GLY A 349 14.23 1.48 -5.41
CA GLY A 349 15.09 0.55 -4.68
C GLY A 349 15.49 1.00 -3.28
N ALA A 350 14.83 2.02 -2.69
CA ALA A 350 15.17 2.47 -1.34
C ALA A 350 14.88 1.39 -0.27
N THR A 351 15.93 0.90 0.37
CA THR A 351 15.83 -0.09 1.45
C THR A 351 15.48 0.56 2.79
N ASN A 352 16.08 1.72 3.09
CA ASN A 352 15.83 2.51 4.30
C ASN A 352 15.17 3.85 3.98
N ILE A 353 13.84 3.92 4.13
CA ILE A 353 13.05 5.11 3.78
C ILE A 353 13.43 6.32 4.63
N ALA A 354 13.66 6.16 5.94
CA ALA A 354 14.03 7.26 6.82
C ALA A 354 15.40 7.87 6.50
N LYS A 355 16.37 7.07 6.02
CA LYS A 355 17.65 7.61 5.53
C LYS A 355 17.45 8.37 4.21
N THR A 356 16.67 7.80 3.29
CA THR A 356 16.45 8.40 1.97
C THR A 356 15.68 9.71 2.06
N THR A 357 14.63 9.81 2.88
CA THR A 357 13.87 11.06 3.06
C THR A 357 14.72 12.18 3.63
N ARG A 358 15.63 11.88 4.59
CA ARG A 358 16.60 12.85 5.12
C ARG A 358 17.54 13.38 4.03
N ALA A 359 18.12 12.49 3.22
CA ALA A 359 19.00 12.90 2.12
C ALA A 359 18.30 13.78 1.07
N ILE A 360 16.99 13.62 0.88
CA ILE A 360 16.18 14.46 -0.01
C ILE A 360 15.84 15.79 0.66
N ARG A 361 15.57 15.79 1.97
CA ARG A 361 15.30 17.01 2.74
C ARG A 361 16.45 18.02 2.66
N ASP A 362 17.68 17.55 2.65
CA ASP A 362 18.89 18.37 2.54
C ASP A 362 19.14 18.88 1.11
N GLN A 363 18.52 18.25 0.10
CA GLN A 363 18.64 18.59 -1.33
C GLN A 363 17.26 18.48 -2.00
N PRO A 364 16.33 19.42 -1.75
CA PRO A 364 14.91 19.29 -2.10
C PRO A 364 14.64 19.14 -3.61
N GLN A 365 15.55 19.60 -4.47
CA GLN A 365 15.53 19.38 -5.92
C GLN A 365 15.50 17.89 -6.31
N ARG A 366 16.01 16.99 -5.45
CA ARG A 366 15.96 15.54 -5.68
C ARG A 366 14.54 14.99 -5.70
N ALA A 367 13.56 15.70 -5.13
CA ALA A 367 12.16 15.29 -5.18
C ALA A 367 11.59 15.29 -6.61
N LEU A 368 12.05 16.18 -7.49
CA LEU A 368 11.52 16.31 -8.86
C LEU A 368 11.67 15.04 -9.71
N PRO A 369 12.88 14.48 -9.91
CA PRO A 369 13.04 13.24 -10.67
C PRO A 369 12.35 12.06 -9.98
N ILE A 370 12.31 12.03 -8.64
CA ILE A 370 11.60 10.99 -7.88
C ILE A 370 10.10 11.01 -8.21
N LEU A 371 9.51 12.19 -8.43
CA LEU A 371 8.11 12.38 -8.81
C LEU A 371 7.89 12.36 -10.35
N GLY A 372 8.95 12.20 -11.14
CA GLY A 372 8.87 12.16 -12.60
C GLY A 372 8.58 13.54 -13.21
N ILE A 373 8.85 14.60 -12.45
CA ILE A 373 8.61 15.98 -12.86
C ILE A 373 9.86 16.45 -13.59
N THR A 374 9.74 16.63 -14.90
CA THR A 374 10.78 17.30 -15.70
C THR A 374 10.61 18.81 -15.65
N PRO A 375 11.69 19.60 -15.68
CA PRO A 375 11.58 21.05 -15.82
C PRO A 375 10.83 21.37 -17.11
N LYS A 376 9.65 21.99 -17.02
CA LYS A 376 9.05 22.62 -18.20
C LYS A 376 9.88 23.86 -18.56
N PRO A 377 10.20 24.12 -19.83
CA PRO A 377 10.69 25.43 -20.24
C PRO A 377 9.66 26.49 -19.79
N ASP A 378 10.15 27.62 -19.27
CA ASP A 378 9.36 28.69 -18.65
C ASP A 378 8.19 29.05 -19.57
N LEU A 379 6.97 28.62 -19.22
CA LEU A 379 5.76 29.12 -19.88
C LEU A 379 5.61 30.55 -19.40
N THR A 380 6.14 31.45 -20.23
CA THR A 380 6.07 32.90 -20.12
C THR A 380 4.66 33.35 -19.75
N GLY A 381 4.61 34.43 -18.96
CA GLY A 381 3.47 34.80 -18.15
C GLY A 381 2.17 35.07 -18.89
N THR A 382 1.09 34.91 -18.13
CA THR A 382 0.06 35.94 -17.95
C THR A 382 -0.37 35.94 -16.49
#